data_AF-A0A920YT77-F1
#
_entry.id   AF-A0A920YT77-F1
#
_cell.length_a   1.000
_cell.length_b   1.000
_cell.length_c   1.000
_cell.angle_alpha   90.00
_cell.angle_beta   90.00
_cell.angle_gamma   90.00
#
_symmetry.space_group_name_H-M   'P 1'
#
loop_
_entity.id
_entity.type
_entity.pdbx_description
1 polymer ?
#
loop_
_entity_poly.entity_id
_entity_poly.type
_entity_poly.pdbx_seq_one_letter_code
_entity_poly.pdbx_strand_id
1 'polypeptide(L)'
;MDRFSLPFPDKELAYKELTYDPCYLKIPEQDRIPVVDAAWRKGEQAAIKTFKEFNGNYNFTDIAQKSGLAIEKKNIDYVVGNQRYFSDYISGKKLLILYLGSIALWAENNSLSLYNAINIIISHEYFHFLECTSLGLTSRDYTVPMLCIGKIKLGKTGIRALSEIGAHAFAHTYYNLVAKKEVI
;
A
#
# COMPACT_ATOMS: atom_id res chain seq x y z
N MET A 1 -25.90 4.15 7.81
CA MET A 1 -24.81 3.56 7.03
C MET A 1 -23.53 4.10 7.63
N ASP A 2 -22.91 3.33 8.53
CA ASP A 2 -21.68 3.76 9.18
C ASP A 2 -20.60 3.93 8.11
N ARG A 3 -19.97 5.10 8.10
CA ARG A 3 -18.82 5.39 7.24
C ARG A 3 -17.76 4.34 7.54
N PHE A 4 -17.53 3.46 6.58
CA PHE A 4 -16.42 2.52 6.56
C PHE A 4 -15.11 3.33 6.67
N SER A 5 -14.58 3.48 7.89
CA SER A 5 -13.26 4.06 8.11
C SER A 5 -12.28 2.94 7.79
N LEU A 6 -11.69 3.01 6.61
CA LEU A 6 -10.55 2.16 6.28
C LEU A 6 -9.47 2.40 7.34
N PRO A 7 -8.88 1.35 7.92
CA PRO A 7 -7.80 1.50 8.89
C PRO A 7 -6.46 1.89 8.23
N PHE A 8 -6.50 2.33 6.98
CA PHE A 8 -5.35 2.90 6.28
C PHE A 8 -5.33 4.42 6.40
N PRO A 9 -4.14 5.03 6.37
CA PRO A 9 -3.96 6.47 6.26
C PRO A 9 -4.85 7.06 5.16
N ASP A 10 -5.65 8.06 5.51
CA ASP A 10 -6.25 8.95 4.53
C ASP A 10 -5.19 9.89 3.93
N LYS A 11 -5.61 10.78 3.03
CA LYS A 11 -4.68 11.71 2.37
C LYS A 11 -3.96 12.63 3.37
N GLU A 12 -4.58 12.97 4.50
CA GLU A 12 -3.94 13.79 5.54
C GLU A 12 -2.85 13.01 6.26
N LEU A 13 -3.10 11.73 6.54
CA LEU A 13 -2.13 10.82 7.14
C LEU A 13 -1.00 10.40 6.18
N ALA A 14 -1.20 10.49 4.85
CA ALA A 14 -0.15 10.23 3.86
C ALA A 14 1.05 11.19 3.98
N TYR A 15 0.81 12.46 4.35
CA TYR A 15 1.90 13.40 4.62
C TYR A 15 2.68 13.02 5.87
N LYS A 16 2.01 12.47 6.88
CA LYS A 16 2.64 11.95 8.08
C LYS A 16 3.51 10.73 7.74
N GLU A 17 3.05 9.87 6.84
CA GLU A 17 3.80 8.70 6.37
C GLU A 17 5.18 9.09 5.80
N LEU A 18 5.23 10.19 5.03
CA LEU A 18 6.50 10.70 4.50
C LEU A 18 7.50 11.08 5.60
N THR A 19 7.02 11.56 6.76
CA THR A 19 7.90 11.99 7.88
C THR A 19 8.64 10.83 8.54
N TYR A 20 8.16 9.60 8.39
CA TYR A 20 8.81 8.40 8.91
C TYR A 20 9.90 7.86 7.97
N ASP A 21 10.05 8.41 6.76
CA ASP A 21 11.09 7.98 5.84
C ASP A 21 12.48 8.37 6.38
N PRO A 22 13.46 7.43 6.41
CA PRO A 22 14.82 7.74 6.87
C PRO A 22 15.51 8.86 6.08
N CYS A 23 15.07 9.11 4.85
CA CYS A 23 15.57 10.16 3.98
C CYS A 23 14.72 11.44 4.00
N TYR A 24 13.71 11.55 4.86
CA TYR A 24 12.80 12.71 4.93
C TYR A 24 13.54 14.06 4.95
N LEU A 25 14.54 14.20 5.83
CA LEU A 25 15.32 15.43 5.98
C LEU A 25 16.15 15.79 4.74
N LYS A 26 16.37 14.84 3.82
CA LYS A 26 17.07 15.06 2.56
C LYS A 26 16.14 15.57 1.46
N ILE A 27 14.82 15.52 1.66
CA ILE A 27 13.82 16.03 0.73
C ILE A 27 13.68 17.55 0.97
N PRO A 28 13.95 18.40 -0.05
CA PRO A 28 13.69 19.83 0.01
C PRO A 28 12.23 20.11 0.41
N GLU A 29 12.01 21.11 1.26
CA GLU A 29 10.67 21.40 1.81
C GLU A 29 9.62 21.63 0.72
N GLN A 30 10.00 22.35 -0.35
CA GLN A 30 9.14 22.61 -1.48
C GLN A 30 8.73 21.36 -2.27
N ASP A 31 9.50 20.28 -2.17
CA ASP A 31 9.24 19.03 -2.89
C ASP A 31 8.38 18.07 -2.09
N ARG A 32 8.32 18.20 -0.75
CA ARG A 32 7.66 17.23 0.15
C ARG A 32 6.18 17.04 -0.20
N ILE A 33 5.42 18.11 -0.41
CA ILE A 33 4.01 18.00 -0.77
C ILE A 33 3.84 17.42 -2.18
N PRO A 34 4.50 17.97 -3.23
CA PRO A 34 4.39 17.43 -4.58
C PRO A 34 4.70 15.94 -4.71
N VAL A 35 5.70 15.42 -3.99
CA VAL A 35 6.06 13.99 -4.08
C VAL A 35 5.02 13.09 -3.44
N VAL A 36 4.40 13.51 -2.33
CA VAL A 36 3.26 12.78 -1.73
C VAL A 36 2.07 12.79 -2.68
N ASP A 37 1.70 13.95 -3.22
CA ASP A 37 0.58 14.05 -4.16
C ASP A 37 0.78 13.21 -5.42
N ALA A 38 2.02 13.15 -5.94
CA ALA A 38 2.35 12.32 -7.09
C ALA A 38 2.21 10.82 -6.77
N ALA A 39 2.74 10.38 -5.63
CA ALA A 39 2.61 8.98 -5.17
C ALA A 39 1.15 8.59 -4.93
N TRP A 40 0.38 9.46 -4.27
CA TRP A 40 -1.04 9.27 -4.02
C TRP A 40 -1.81 9.11 -5.34
N ARG A 41 -1.63 10.05 -6.28
CA ARG A 41 -2.27 10.02 -7.59
C ARG A 41 -1.93 8.75 -8.38
N LYS A 42 -0.70 8.24 -8.28
CA LYS A 42 -0.31 6.96 -8.91
C LYS A 42 -1.11 5.79 -8.34
N GLY A 43 -1.31 5.75 -7.02
CA GLY A 43 -2.20 4.79 -6.36
C GLY A 43 -3.65 4.90 -6.81
N GLU A 44 -4.21 6.12 -6.86
CA GLU A 44 -5.58 6.36 -7.33
C GLU A 44 -5.79 5.88 -8.78
N GLN A 45 -4.85 6.20 -9.66
CA GLN A 45 -4.90 5.81 -11.07
C GLN A 45 -4.82 4.30 -11.24
N ALA A 46 -3.95 3.63 -10.46
CA ALA A 46 -3.87 2.17 -10.45
C ALA A 46 -5.19 1.55 -9.97
N ALA A 47 -5.80 2.08 -8.90
CA ALA A 47 -7.08 1.59 -8.39
C ALA A 47 -8.21 1.74 -9.41
N ILE A 48 -8.33 2.90 -10.06
CA ILE A 48 -9.33 3.14 -11.12
C ILE A 48 -9.15 2.16 -12.28
N LYS A 49 -7.89 1.92 -12.70
CA LYS A 49 -7.58 0.98 -13.77
C LYS A 49 -7.99 -0.44 -13.40
N THR A 50 -7.55 -0.93 -12.24
CA THR A 50 -7.91 -2.26 -11.73
C THR A 50 -9.41 -2.41 -11.56
N PHE A 51 -10.09 -1.40 -11.03
CA PHE A 51 -11.55 -1.44 -10.84
C PHE A 51 -12.28 -1.64 -12.18
N LYS A 52 -11.86 -0.94 -13.24
CA LYS A 52 -12.42 -1.12 -14.59
C LYS A 52 -12.11 -2.51 -15.15
N GLU A 53 -10.86 -2.95 -15.03
CA GLU A 53 -10.40 -4.24 -15.54
C GLU A 53 -11.14 -5.43 -14.92
N PHE A 54 -11.44 -5.34 -13.63
CA PHE A 54 -12.14 -6.38 -12.88
C PHE A 54 -13.63 -6.09 -12.67
N ASN A 55 -14.22 -5.15 -13.44
CA ASN A 55 -15.64 -4.78 -13.38
C ASN A 55 -16.16 -4.47 -11.97
N GLY A 56 -15.31 -3.87 -11.13
CA GLY A 56 -15.60 -3.53 -9.74
C GLY A 56 -15.76 -4.74 -8.82
N ASN A 57 -15.06 -5.84 -9.09
CA ASN A 57 -14.97 -6.98 -8.18
C ASN A 57 -14.39 -6.53 -6.82
N TYR A 58 -15.02 -6.94 -5.72
CA TYR A 58 -14.54 -6.62 -4.37
C TYR A 58 -13.61 -7.69 -3.78
N ASN A 59 -13.60 -8.89 -4.36
CA ASN A 59 -12.78 -9.99 -3.87
C ASN A 59 -11.33 -9.85 -4.35
N PHE A 60 -10.49 -9.24 -3.53
CA PHE A 60 -9.07 -9.05 -3.82
C PHE A 60 -8.27 -10.35 -3.86
N THR A 61 -8.74 -11.43 -3.22
CA THR A 61 -8.11 -12.75 -3.41
C THR A 61 -8.24 -13.20 -4.86
N ASP A 62 -9.44 -13.04 -5.46
CA ASP A 62 -9.69 -13.38 -6.86
C ASP A 62 -8.93 -12.46 -7.82
N ILE A 63 -8.94 -11.15 -7.57
CA ILE A 63 -8.16 -10.17 -8.36
C ILE A 63 -6.68 -10.53 -8.36
N ALA A 64 -6.08 -10.73 -7.18
CA ALA A 64 -4.68 -11.07 -7.04
C ALA A 64 -4.32 -12.35 -7.81
N GLN A 65 -5.10 -13.42 -7.62
CA GLN A 65 -4.85 -14.71 -8.28
C GLN A 65 -4.96 -14.61 -9.80
N LYS A 66 -5.98 -13.91 -10.32
CA LYS A 66 -6.15 -13.69 -11.77
C LYS A 66 -5.02 -12.86 -12.38
N SER A 67 -4.45 -11.94 -11.62
CA SER A 67 -3.28 -11.16 -12.03
C SER A 67 -1.95 -11.92 -11.89
N GLY A 68 -1.96 -13.15 -11.36
CA GLY A 68 -0.77 -13.98 -11.20
C GLY A 68 0.00 -13.75 -9.90
N LEU A 69 -0.64 -13.18 -8.86
CA LEU A 69 -0.14 -13.14 -7.49
C LEU A 69 -0.62 -14.38 -6.74
N ALA A 70 0.32 -15.26 -6.36
CA ALA A 70 0.02 -16.40 -5.51
C ALA A 70 -0.22 -15.95 -4.06
N ILE A 71 -1.18 -16.57 -3.38
CA ILE A 71 -1.50 -16.28 -1.98
C ILE A 71 -1.37 -17.54 -1.15
N GLU A 72 -0.53 -17.50 -0.13
CA GLU A 72 -0.40 -18.52 0.90
C GLU A 72 -0.98 -18.00 2.21
N LYS A 73 -1.71 -18.84 2.94
CA LYS A 73 -2.30 -18.48 4.23
C LYS A 73 -1.70 -19.33 5.33
N LYS A 74 -1.21 -18.68 6.39
CA LYS A 74 -0.67 -19.33 7.58
C LYS A 74 -1.53 -18.99 8.79
N ASN A 75 -1.98 -20.02 9.50
CA ASN A 75 -2.81 -19.87 10.70
C ASN A 75 -1.95 -19.60 11.94
N ILE A 76 -1.22 -18.48 11.94
CA ILE A 76 -0.35 -18.06 13.04
C ILE A 76 -0.55 -16.57 13.35
N ASP A 77 -0.37 -16.20 14.63
CA ASP A 77 -0.07 -14.81 15.02
C ASP A 77 1.44 -14.63 14.91
N TYR A 78 1.88 -13.79 13.96
CA TYR A 78 3.28 -13.57 13.65
C TYR A 78 3.75 -12.24 14.23
N VAL A 79 4.55 -12.34 15.30
CA VAL A 79 5.09 -11.22 16.07
C VAL A 79 6.61 -11.34 16.14
N VAL A 80 7.32 -10.27 15.81
CA VAL A 80 8.77 -10.17 15.94
C VAL A 80 9.11 -8.94 16.78
N GLY A 81 9.73 -9.16 17.94
CA GLY A 81 9.90 -8.11 18.94
C GLY A 81 8.56 -7.54 19.38
N ASN A 82 8.38 -6.23 19.22
CA ASN A 82 7.13 -5.53 19.55
C ASN A 82 6.23 -5.28 18.31
N GLN A 83 6.56 -5.84 17.15
CA GLN A 83 5.85 -5.61 15.90
C GLN A 83 5.07 -6.86 15.48
N ARG A 84 3.78 -6.69 15.21
CA ARG A 84 2.92 -7.70 14.58
C ARG A 84 2.93 -7.51 13.07
N TYR A 85 3.05 -8.63 12.35
CA TYR A 85 3.07 -8.68 10.90
C TYR A 85 1.80 -9.36 10.38
N PHE A 86 1.17 -8.76 9.39
CA PHE A 86 -0.07 -9.26 8.78
C PHE A 86 0.18 -10.02 7.49
N SER A 87 1.20 -9.61 6.76
CA SER A 87 1.57 -10.14 5.45
C SER A 87 3.07 -10.04 5.21
N ASP A 88 3.55 -10.86 4.27
CA ASP A 88 4.83 -10.69 3.60
C ASP A 88 4.64 -10.83 2.09
N TYR A 89 5.00 -9.80 1.32
CA TYR A 89 5.07 -9.87 -0.13
C TYR A 89 6.49 -10.16 -0.62
N ILE A 90 6.66 -11.30 -1.30
CA ILE A 90 7.93 -11.76 -1.86
C ILE A 90 7.91 -11.50 -3.37
N SER A 91 8.40 -10.33 -3.77
CA SER A 91 8.33 -9.83 -5.16
C SER A 91 8.93 -10.79 -6.19
N GLY A 92 10.11 -11.35 -5.92
CA GLY A 92 10.78 -12.30 -6.82
C GLY A 92 10.03 -13.62 -7.05
N LYS A 93 9.05 -13.95 -6.20
CA LYS A 93 8.21 -15.15 -6.33
C LYS A 93 6.77 -14.83 -6.70
N LYS A 94 6.39 -13.55 -6.79
CA LYS A 94 4.99 -13.10 -6.89
C LYS A 94 4.10 -13.84 -5.88
N LEU A 95 4.56 -13.89 -4.63
CA LEU A 95 3.92 -14.63 -3.53
C LEU A 95 3.59 -13.67 -2.39
N LEU A 96 2.34 -13.67 -1.96
CA LEU A 96 1.86 -13.00 -0.76
C LEU A 96 1.55 -14.05 0.31
N ILE A 97 2.23 -13.96 1.45
CA ILE A 97 1.94 -14.78 2.63
C ILE A 97 1.05 -13.96 3.56
N LEU A 98 -0.07 -14.53 4.01
CA LEU A 98 -0.99 -13.91 4.97
C LEU A 98 -0.92 -14.64 6.32
N TYR A 99 -0.75 -13.91 7.41
CA TYR A 99 -0.70 -14.43 8.78
C TYR A 99 -2.08 -14.30 9.43
N LEU A 100 -2.93 -15.30 9.26
CA LEU A 100 -4.36 -15.23 9.61
C LEU A 100 -4.63 -14.99 11.10
N GLY A 101 -3.76 -15.46 12.00
CA GLY A 101 -3.88 -15.17 13.43
C GLY A 101 -3.66 -13.69 13.73
N SER A 102 -2.62 -13.08 13.13
CA SER A 102 -2.36 -11.64 13.24
C SER A 102 -3.53 -10.82 12.70
N ILE A 103 -4.06 -11.22 11.53
CA ILE A 103 -5.15 -10.52 10.84
C ILE A 103 -6.44 -10.63 11.65
N ALA A 104 -6.75 -11.80 12.21
CA ALA A 104 -7.95 -11.99 13.01
C ALA A 104 -7.97 -11.08 14.24
N LEU A 105 -6.87 -11.00 14.98
CA LEU A 105 -6.76 -10.11 16.15
C LEU A 105 -6.90 -8.63 15.77
N TRP A 106 -6.32 -8.24 14.63
CA TRP A 106 -6.48 -6.87 14.14
C TRP A 106 -7.90 -6.59 13.66
N ALA A 107 -8.55 -7.55 12.98
CA ALA A 107 -9.92 -7.43 12.53
C ALA A 107 -10.87 -7.25 13.73
N GLU A 108 -10.70 -8.05 14.78
CA GLU A 108 -11.45 -7.96 16.04
C GLU A 108 -11.30 -6.57 16.68
N ASN A 109 -10.07 -6.09 16.84
CA ASN A 109 -9.79 -4.77 17.42
C ASN A 109 -10.38 -3.58 16.62
N ASN A 110 -10.70 -3.78 15.34
CA ASN A 110 -11.26 -2.76 14.46
C ASN A 110 -12.73 -3.04 14.08
N SER A 111 -13.39 -4.01 14.72
CA SER A 111 -14.77 -4.42 14.41
C SER A 111 -14.98 -4.77 12.92
N LEU A 112 -13.96 -5.37 12.28
CA LEU A 112 -13.99 -5.82 10.90
C LEU A 112 -14.25 -7.33 10.83
N SER A 113 -14.97 -7.77 9.81
CA SER A 113 -14.96 -9.20 9.46
C SER A 113 -13.57 -9.61 9.00
N LEU A 114 -13.17 -10.86 9.31
CA LEU A 114 -11.91 -11.41 8.83
C LEU A 114 -11.81 -11.34 7.29
N TYR A 115 -12.92 -11.55 6.59
CA TYR A 115 -12.98 -11.42 5.13
C TYR A 115 -12.62 -10.00 4.66
N ASN A 116 -13.20 -8.97 5.28
CA ASN A 116 -12.89 -7.58 4.90
C ASN A 116 -11.44 -7.23 5.25
N ALA A 117 -10.97 -7.64 6.42
CA ALA A 117 -9.58 -7.41 6.84
C ALA A 117 -8.57 -8.04 5.85
N ILE A 118 -8.82 -9.29 5.43
CA ILE A 118 -7.99 -9.97 4.41
C ILE A 118 -8.02 -9.21 3.08
N ASN A 119 -9.20 -8.81 2.59
CA ASN A 119 -9.29 -8.07 1.33
C ASN A 119 -8.54 -6.73 1.41
N ILE A 120 -8.64 -6.03 2.54
CA ILE A 120 -7.97 -4.75 2.78
C ILE A 120 -6.45 -4.95 2.69
N ILE A 121 -5.90 -5.95 3.39
CA ILE A 121 -4.46 -6.27 3.33
C ILE A 121 -4.04 -6.68 1.92
N ILE A 122 -4.78 -7.58 1.26
CA ILE A 122 -4.43 -8.01 -0.10
C ILE A 122 -4.46 -6.80 -1.06
N SER A 123 -5.42 -5.89 -0.94
CA SER A 123 -5.51 -4.72 -1.82
C SER A 123 -4.30 -3.80 -1.70
N HIS A 124 -3.77 -3.61 -0.48
CA HIS A 124 -2.53 -2.85 -0.25
C HIS A 124 -1.35 -3.56 -0.90
N GLU A 125 -1.17 -4.85 -0.62
CA GLU A 125 -0.07 -5.65 -1.16
C GLU A 125 -0.15 -5.83 -2.69
N TYR A 126 -1.37 -5.83 -3.23
CA TYR A 126 -1.62 -5.89 -4.65
C TYR A 126 -1.04 -4.65 -5.36
N PHE A 127 -1.05 -3.48 -4.74
CA PHE A 127 -0.37 -2.31 -5.30
C PHE A 127 1.15 -2.55 -5.40
N HIS A 128 1.79 -3.09 -4.37
CA HIS A 128 3.22 -3.43 -4.43
C HIS A 128 3.54 -4.50 -5.48
N PHE A 129 2.62 -5.44 -5.68
CA PHE A 129 2.68 -6.37 -6.81
C PHE A 129 2.63 -5.63 -8.15
N LEU A 130 1.74 -4.65 -8.32
CA LEU A 130 1.68 -3.82 -9.53
C LEU A 130 2.95 -2.99 -9.72
N GLU A 131 3.54 -2.43 -8.67
CA GLU A 131 4.84 -1.72 -8.71
C GLU A 131 5.95 -2.60 -9.30
N CYS A 132 5.98 -3.87 -8.91
CA CYS A 132 7.00 -4.82 -9.36
C CYS A 132 6.77 -5.34 -10.79
N THR A 133 5.54 -5.25 -11.31
CA THR A 133 5.16 -5.93 -12.56
C THR A 133 4.83 -4.99 -13.71
N SER A 134 4.24 -3.83 -13.45
CA SER A 134 3.71 -2.96 -14.51
C SER A 134 3.81 -1.47 -14.25
N LEU A 135 3.81 -1.01 -12.99
CA LEU A 135 3.80 0.43 -12.66
C LEU A 135 5.21 1.03 -12.48
N GLY A 136 6.20 0.19 -12.16
CA GLY A 136 7.49 0.64 -11.65
C GLY A 136 7.41 1.10 -10.19
N LEU A 137 8.51 0.91 -9.46
CA LEU A 137 8.60 1.23 -8.02
C LEU A 137 8.36 2.73 -7.77
N THR A 138 7.28 3.06 -7.08
CA THR A 138 6.91 4.44 -6.71
C THR A 138 7.96 5.09 -5.83
N SER A 139 8.61 4.31 -4.97
CA SER A 139 9.78 4.76 -4.21
C SER A 139 10.92 5.31 -5.06
N ARG A 140 11.00 4.97 -6.35
CA ARG A 140 12.03 5.47 -7.27
C ARG A 140 11.56 6.65 -8.14
N ASP A 141 10.30 7.04 -8.06
CA ASP A 141 9.77 8.18 -8.82
C ASP A 141 10.36 9.51 -8.34
N TYR A 142 10.86 9.56 -7.10
CA TYR A 142 11.66 10.65 -6.57
C TYR A 142 12.90 10.12 -5.86
N THR A 143 14.05 10.77 -6.08
CA THR A 143 15.32 10.34 -5.51
C THR A 143 16.07 11.50 -4.87
N VAL A 144 16.70 11.23 -3.73
CA VAL A 144 17.63 12.15 -3.07
C VAL A 144 19.07 11.60 -3.12
N PRO A 145 20.09 12.45 -2.95
CA PRO A 145 21.46 11.98 -2.83
C PRO A 145 21.64 11.01 -1.66
N MET A 146 22.38 9.92 -1.88
CA MET A 146 22.68 8.98 -0.77
C MET A 146 23.59 9.64 0.26
N LEU A 147 24.65 10.30 -0.22
CA LEU A 147 25.64 10.98 0.60
C LEU A 147 25.88 12.40 0.07
N CYS A 148 25.95 13.35 1.02
CA CYS A 148 26.34 14.73 0.75
C CYS A 148 27.61 15.03 1.55
N ILE A 149 28.70 15.39 0.87
CA ILE A 149 29.94 15.89 1.48
C ILE A 149 30.16 17.31 0.96
N GLY A 150 29.79 18.31 1.75
CA GLY A 150 29.76 19.70 1.31
C GLY A 150 28.85 19.89 0.09
N LYS A 151 29.40 20.41 -1.01
CA LYS A 151 28.65 20.59 -2.28
C LYS A 151 28.60 19.33 -3.15
N ILE A 152 29.32 18.27 -2.79
CA ILE A 152 29.41 17.04 -3.57
C ILE A 152 28.27 16.10 -3.19
N LYS A 153 27.51 15.65 -4.20
CA LYS A 153 26.38 14.71 -4.06
C LYS A 153 26.75 13.37 -4.70
N LEU A 154 26.72 12.29 -3.93
CA LEU A 154 27.08 10.94 -4.38
C LEU A 154 25.92 9.96 -4.24
N GLY A 155 25.69 9.16 -5.28
CA GLY A 155 24.62 8.17 -5.34
C GLY A 155 23.21 8.79 -5.36
N LYS A 156 22.21 7.96 -5.63
CA LYS A 156 20.78 8.32 -5.54
C LYS A 156 20.04 7.20 -4.83
N THR A 157 19.18 7.57 -3.88
CA THR A 157 18.27 6.64 -3.22
C THR A 157 16.84 7.12 -3.42
N GLY A 158 15.93 6.17 -3.60
CA GLY A 158 14.50 6.41 -3.58
C GLY A 158 13.99 6.74 -2.17
N ILE A 159 12.74 7.15 -2.10
CA ILE A 159 12.00 7.43 -0.86
C ILE A 159 11.00 6.29 -0.65
N ARG A 160 11.25 5.44 0.35
CA ARG A 160 10.48 4.19 0.58
C ARG A 160 9.02 4.51 0.90
N ALA A 161 8.77 5.55 1.69
CA ALA A 161 7.43 5.95 2.08
C ALA A 161 6.50 6.24 0.89
N LEU A 162 7.03 6.63 -0.28
CA LEU A 162 6.20 6.88 -1.47
C LEU A 162 5.49 5.62 -1.97
N SER A 163 6.11 4.44 -1.82
CA SER A 163 5.45 3.18 -2.17
C SER A 163 4.29 2.85 -1.23
N GLU A 164 4.45 3.08 0.08
CA GLU A 164 3.37 2.89 1.07
C GLU A 164 2.23 3.88 0.85
N ILE A 165 2.55 5.15 0.58
CA ILE A 165 1.56 6.18 0.24
C ILE A 165 0.74 5.78 -0.99
N GLY A 166 1.41 5.26 -2.03
CA GLY A 166 0.72 4.75 -3.23
C GLY A 166 -0.20 3.57 -2.92
N ALA A 167 0.22 2.65 -2.06
CA ALA A 167 -0.58 1.49 -1.65
C ALA A 167 -1.81 1.90 -0.83
N HIS A 168 -1.66 2.84 0.11
CA HIS A 168 -2.79 3.42 0.85
C HIS A 168 -3.78 4.12 -0.08
N ALA A 169 -3.29 4.95 -1.01
CA ALA A 169 -4.13 5.62 -1.99
C ALA A 169 -4.89 4.63 -2.87
N PHE A 170 -4.23 3.53 -3.29
CA PHE A 170 -4.85 2.47 -4.06
C PHE A 170 -6.01 1.82 -3.30
N ALA A 171 -5.75 1.32 -2.08
CA ALA A 171 -6.75 0.66 -1.26
C ALA A 171 -7.93 1.61 -0.96
N HIS A 172 -7.64 2.83 -0.54
CA HIS A 172 -8.66 3.84 -0.25
C HIS A 172 -9.54 4.15 -1.47
N THR A 173 -8.94 4.37 -2.63
CA THR A 173 -9.67 4.69 -3.86
C THR A 173 -10.53 3.53 -4.32
N TYR A 174 -9.99 2.31 -4.30
CA TYR A 174 -10.71 1.14 -4.78
C TYR A 174 -11.99 0.88 -3.97
N TYR A 175 -11.88 0.92 -2.64
CA TYR A 175 -13.02 0.70 -1.75
C TYR A 175 -14.06 1.80 -1.86
N ASN A 176 -13.64 3.06 -2.06
CA ASN A 176 -14.57 4.15 -2.36
C ASN A 176 -15.32 3.95 -3.68
N LEU A 177 -14.67 3.39 -4.71
CA LEU A 177 -15.33 3.07 -5.98
C LEU A 177 -16.35 1.93 -5.82
N VAL A 178 -16.00 0.88 -5.06
CA VAL A 178 -16.93 -0.23 -4.77
C VAL A 178 -18.14 0.27 -3.99
N ALA A 179 -17.93 1.04 -2.91
CA ALA A 179 -19.02 1.58 -2.11
C ALA A 179 -19.98 2.47 -2.92
N LYS A 180 -19.45 3.28 -3.85
CA LYS A 180 -20.27 4.10 -4.75
C LYS A 180 -21.07 3.27 -5.77
N LYS A 181 -20.52 2.13 -6.22
CA LYS A 181 -21.21 1.22 -7.15
C LYS A 181 -22.42 0.56 -6.49
N GLU A 182 -22.34 0.23 -5.21
CA GLU A 182 -23.46 -0.38 -4.46
C GLU A 182 -24.64 0.57 -4.21
N VAL A 183 -24.46 1.87 -4.48
CA VAL A 183 -25.48 2.93 -4.32
C VAL A 183 -26.22 3.22 -5.63
N ILE A 184 -25.79 2.64 -6.76
CA ILE A 184 -26.38 2.81 -8.10
C ILE A 184 -27.11 1.53 -8.49
#